data_AF-A0AAW1IJD9-F1
#
_entry.id   AF-A0AAW1IJD9-F1
#
_cell.length_a   1.000
_cell.length_b   1.000
_cell.length_c   1.000
_cell.angle_alpha   90.00
_cell.angle_beta   90.00
_cell.angle_gamma   90.00
#
_symmetry.space_group_name_H-M   'P 1'
#
loop_
_entity.id
_entity.type
_entity.pdbx_description
1 polymer ?
#
loop_
_entity_poly.entity_id
_entity_poly.type
_entity_poly.pdbx_seq_one_letter_code
_entity_poly.pdbx_strand_id
1 'polypeptide(L)'
;MKVVIKGNPWAFLNQGIVREEKWTPSKDQTILDMAKKSSNPWGEMSSKLGRSPSACLGRYEDLMKETCSEHVAFKRRGTSPRPIEESGFKRSKVAGQVEVCLSSFEQTLQHLREEVYATIQPLSQANLMLEQQIKERDERIENLQKMLENIQSQLQASKEKKRQASIVELIGKHQKCLESLEMQLGEAMSEQNTAAETISSLRQDINADKDSNSD
;
A
#
# COMPACT_ATOMS: atom_id res chain seq x y z
N MET A 1 -17.86 -35.15 -0.06
CA MET A 1 -18.22 -34.90 1.35
C MET A 1 -17.68 -33.54 1.76
N LYS A 2 -18.53 -32.56 2.04
CA LYS A 2 -18.11 -31.23 2.54
C LYS A 2 -18.13 -31.27 4.06
N VAL A 3 -16.97 -31.14 4.69
CA VAL A 3 -16.87 -31.00 6.16
C VAL A 3 -17.30 -29.58 6.51
N VAL A 4 -18.50 -29.44 7.07
CA VAL A 4 -18.97 -28.19 7.65
C VAL A 4 -18.32 -28.06 9.02
N ILE A 5 -17.24 -27.27 9.10
CA ILE A 5 -16.66 -26.88 10.38
C ILE A 5 -17.63 -25.85 11.01
N LYS A 6 -18.53 -26.33 11.89
CA LYS A 6 -19.41 -25.46 12.66
C LYS A 6 -18.59 -24.78 13.76
N GLY A 7 -18.50 -23.46 13.67
CA GLY A 7 -18.11 -22.58 14.77
C GLY A 7 -16.61 -22.33 14.86
N ASN A 8 -16.22 -21.06 14.76
CA ASN A 8 -14.88 -20.62 15.15
C ASN A 8 -14.75 -20.77 16.68
N PRO A 9 -13.87 -21.66 17.20
CA PRO A 9 -13.71 -21.86 18.64
C PRO A 9 -13.15 -20.62 19.35
N TRP A 10 -12.61 -19.64 18.61
CA TRP A 10 -12.09 -18.37 19.12
C TRP A 10 -13.10 -17.22 19.05
N ALA A 11 -14.37 -17.49 18.76
CA ALA A 11 -15.41 -16.45 18.66
C ALA A 11 -15.55 -15.60 19.94
N PHE A 12 -15.15 -16.12 21.11
CA PHE A 12 -15.15 -15.39 22.37
C PHE A 12 -14.06 -14.31 22.47
N LEU A 13 -12.93 -14.46 21.77
CA LEU A 13 -11.85 -13.45 21.74
C LEU A 13 -12.18 -12.28 20.81
N ASN A 14 -13.13 -12.47 19.88
CA ASN A 14 -13.55 -11.49 18.88
C ASN A 14 -14.83 -10.73 19.27
N GLN A 15 -15.43 -11.03 20.42
CA GLN A 15 -16.48 -10.18 20.98
C GLN A 15 -15.79 -8.98 21.62
N GLY A 16 -15.67 -7.90 20.85
CA GLY A 16 -15.07 -6.65 21.28
C GLY A 16 -15.49 -6.31 22.69
N ILE A 17 -14.50 -6.06 23.56
CA ILE A 17 -14.60 -5.66 24.96
C ILE A 17 -15.97 -5.01 25.25
N VAL A 18 -16.94 -5.83 25.67
CA VAL A 18 -18.26 -5.35 26.05
C VAL A 18 -18.03 -4.64 27.37
N ARG A 19 -17.96 -3.31 27.33
CA ARG A 19 -17.87 -2.52 28.57
C ARG A 19 -19.11 -2.85 29.39
N GLU A 20 -18.91 -3.51 30.52
CA GLU A 20 -19.99 -3.81 31.45
C GLU A 20 -20.51 -2.51 32.06
N GLU A 21 -21.54 -1.91 31.44
CA GLU A 21 -22.31 -0.84 32.08
C GLU A 21 -22.87 -1.34 33.43
N LYS A 22 -23.02 -0.46 34.41
CA LYS A 22 -23.60 -0.83 35.72
C LYS A 22 -25.05 -1.30 35.54
N TRP A 23 -25.50 -2.23 36.39
CA TRP A 23 -26.91 -2.63 36.46
C TRP A 23 -27.77 -1.44 36.79
N THR A 24 -28.86 -1.25 36.03
CA THR A 24 -29.83 -0.17 36.26
C THR A 24 -31.15 -0.76 36.77
N PRO A 25 -31.92 -0.02 37.59
CA PRO A 25 -33.20 -0.51 38.12
C PRO A 25 -34.20 -0.96 37.04
N SER A 26 -34.16 -0.35 35.86
CA SER A 26 -34.99 -0.75 34.71
C SER A 26 -34.60 -2.13 34.16
N LYS A 27 -33.30 -2.45 34.13
CA LYS A 27 -32.81 -3.78 33.72
C LYS A 27 -33.13 -4.82 34.79
N ASP A 28 -33.02 -4.47 36.07
CA ASP A 28 -33.39 -5.35 37.20
C ASP A 28 -34.88 -5.71 37.18
N GLN A 29 -35.76 -4.74 36.91
CA GLN A 29 -37.20 -5.00 36.75
C GLN A 29 -37.47 -5.95 35.57
N THR A 30 -36.74 -5.78 34.46
CA THR A 30 -36.85 -6.64 33.28
C THR A 30 -36.45 -8.08 33.60
N ILE A 31 -35.42 -8.28 34.43
CA ILE A 31 -35.01 -9.60 34.93
C ILE A 31 -36.12 -10.22 35.78
N LEU A 32 -36.66 -9.48 36.76
CA LEU A 32 -37.72 -9.98 37.64
C LEU A 32 -39.01 -10.32 36.87
N ASP A 33 -39.39 -9.51 35.89
CA ASP A 33 -40.61 -9.71 35.10
C ASP A 33 -40.50 -10.93 34.16
N MET A 34 -39.33 -11.15 33.57
CA MET A 34 -39.10 -12.31 32.70
C MET A 34 -38.91 -13.61 33.50
N ALA A 35 -38.28 -13.54 34.67
CA ALA A 35 -38.14 -14.69 35.58
C ALA A 35 -39.50 -15.23 36.07
N LYS A 36 -40.50 -14.35 36.22
CA LYS A 36 -41.86 -14.76 36.57
C LYS A 36 -42.65 -15.39 35.42
N LYS A 37 -42.28 -15.10 34.16
CA LYS A 37 -43.06 -15.48 32.97
C LYS A 37 -42.59 -16.78 32.33
N SER A 38 -41.34 -17.20 32.48
CA SER A 38 -40.84 -18.43 31.86
C SER A 38 -39.91 -19.23 32.77
N SER A 39 -39.89 -20.56 32.57
CA SER A 39 -39.13 -21.52 33.39
C SER A 39 -37.62 -21.55 33.09
N ASN A 40 -37.19 -21.06 31.92
CA ASN A 40 -35.78 -20.89 31.58
C ASN A 40 -35.52 -19.61 30.76
N PRO A 41 -35.58 -18.44 31.41
CA PRO A 41 -35.56 -17.15 30.72
C PRO A 41 -34.16 -16.69 30.27
N TRP A 42 -33.08 -17.24 30.82
CA TRP A 42 -31.74 -16.60 30.82
C TRP A 42 -31.14 -16.38 29.42
N GLY A 43 -31.39 -17.30 28.48
CA GLY A 43 -30.93 -17.16 27.10
C GLY A 43 -31.63 -16.01 26.37
N GLU A 44 -32.94 -15.85 26.57
CA GLU A 44 -33.71 -14.76 25.96
C GLU A 44 -33.43 -13.42 26.66
N MET A 45 -33.24 -13.46 27.99
CA MET A 45 -32.83 -12.28 28.78
C MET A 45 -31.48 -11.74 28.30
N SER A 46 -30.54 -12.64 28.02
CA SER A 46 -29.20 -12.31 27.54
C SER A 46 -29.23 -11.50 26.26
N SER A 47 -30.05 -11.90 25.28
CA SER A 47 -30.21 -11.18 24.02
C SER A 47 -30.88 -9.81 24.20
N LYS A 48 -31.87 -9.69 25.10
CA LYS A 48 -32.57 -8.41 25.35
C LYS A 48 -31.72 -7.40 26.13
N LEU A 49 -30.91 -7.88 27.07
CA LEU A 49 -30.11 -7.03 27.95
C LEU A 49 -28.68 -6.80 27.45
N GLY A 50 -28.27 -7.50 26.38
CA GLY A 50 -26.91 -7.45 25.86
C GLY A 50 -25.88 -7.96 26.87
N ARG A 51 -26.26 -8.96 27.68
CA ARG A 51 -25.45 -9.52 28.78
C ARG A 51 -25.32 -11.01 28.66
N SER A 52 -24.31 -11.62 29.25
CA SER A 52 -24.21 -13.07 29.28
C SER A 52 -25.38 -13.68 30.10
N PRO A 53 -25.87 -14.88 29.75
CA PRO A 53 -26.94 -15.54 30.51
C PRO A 53 -26.57 -15.74 31.99
N SER A 54 -25.28 -16.00 32.27
CA SER A 54 -24.75 -16.15 33.62
C SER A 54 -24.77 -14.85 34.42
N ALA A 55 -24.51 -13.70 33.80
CA ALA A 55 -24.59 -12.40 34.47
C ALA A 55 -26.04 -12.06 34.86
N CYS A 56 -27.02 -12.38 34.01
CA CYS A 56 -28.44 -12.19 34.32
C CYS A 56 -28.90 -13.09 35.47
N LEU A 57 -28.45 -14.35 35.52
CA LEU A 57 -28.77 -15.28 36.61
C LEU A 57 -28.18 -14.81 37.95
N GLY A 58 -26.89 -14.44 37.97
CA GLY A 58 -26.23 -13.94 39.17
C GLY A 58 -26.93 -12.68 39.71
N ARG A 59 -27.31 -11.75 38.82
CA ARG A 59 -28.03 -10.53 39.22
C ARG A 59 -29.42 -10.84 39.80
N TYR A 60 -30.15 -11.80 39.24
CA TYR A 60 -31.44 -12.24 39.79
C TYR A 60 -31.29 -12.82 41.19
N GLU A 61 -30.30 -13.68 41.42
CA GLU A 61 -30.03 -14.24 42.74
C GLU A 61 -29.72 -13.15 43.78
N ASP A 62 -29.00 -12.10 43.39
CA ASP A 62 -28.71 -10.97 44.27
C ASP A 62 -29.97 -10.15 44.60
N LEU A 63 -30.83 -9.87 43.62
CA LEU A 63 -32.14 -9.21 43.85
C LEU A 63 -33.06 -10.04 44.77
N MET A 64 -33.00 -11.38 44.65
CA MET A 64 -33.75 -12.28 45.54
C MET A 64 -33.16 -12.31 46.97
N LYS A 65 -31.84 -12.15 47.14
CA LYS A 65 -31.21 -12.02 48.47
C LYS A 65 -31.52 -10.69 49.14
N GLU A 66 -31.58 -9.60 48.38
CA GLU A 66 -31.95 -8.27 48.88
C GLU A 66 -33.39 -8.27 49.40
N THR A 67 -34.34 -8.86 48.66
CA THR A 67 -35.73 -9.01 49.08
C THR A 67 -35.93 -9.95 50.27
N CYS A 68 -35.05 -10.94 50.46
CA CYS A 68 -35.09 -11.85 51.62
C CYS A 68 -34.42 -11.25 52.87
N SER A 69 -33.42 -10.37 52.69
CA SER A 69 -32.67 -9.74 53.79
C SER A 69 -33.45 -8.63 54.49
N GLU A 70 -34.45 -8.02 53.85
CA GLU A 70 -35.35 -7.05 54.50
C GLU A 70 -36.26 -7.69 55.57
N HIS A 71 -36.41 -9.02 55.60
CA HIS A 71 -37.22 -9.75 56.59
C HIS A 71 -36.44 -10.29 57.80
N VAL A 72 -35.13 -10.00 57.93
CA VAL A 72 -34.30 -10.44 59.07
C VAL A 72 -33.58 -9.26 59.73
N ALA A 73 -34.31 -8.18 60.00
CA ALA A 73 -33.84 -7.05 60.81
C ALA A 73 -34.43 -7.09 62.23
N PHE A 74 -34.29 -8.21 62.95
CA PHE A 74 -34.59 -8.25 64.39
C PHE A 74 -33.64 -9.20 65.13
N LYS A 75 -33.00 -8.66 66.19
CA LYS A 75 -31.96 -9.25 67.08
C LYS A 75 -30.53 -9.37 66.54
N ARG A 76 -29.76 -8.29 66.71
CA ARG A 76 -28.39 -8.44 67.23
C ARG A 76 -28.44 -8.27 68.76
N ARG A 77 -28.33 -9.37 69.50
CA ARG A 77 -27.89 -9.34 70.92
C ARG A 77 -26.50 -9.93 70.97
N GLY A 78 -25.59 -9.20 71.62
CA GLY A 78 -24.17 -9.43 71.61
C GLY A 78 -23.76 -10.80 72.12
N THR A 79 -22.69 -11.32 71.52
CA THR A 79 -21.86 -12.37 72.07
C THR A 79 -20.41 -11.89 72.07
N SER A 80 -19.81 -12.07 73.24
CA SER A 80 -18.46 -11.69 73.64
C SER A 80 -17.36 -12.10 72.65
N PRO A 81 -16.28 -11.31 72.47
CA PRO A 81 -15.13 -11.71 71.65
C PRO A 81 -14.34 -12.80 72.38
N ARG A 82 -14.24 -13.99 71.77
CA ARG A 82 -13.19 -14.96 72.15
C ARG A 82 -11.88 -14.64 71.41
N PRO A 83 -10.72 -14.96 72.00
CA PRO A 83 -9.42 -14.65 71.42
C PRO A 83 -9.21 -15.43 70.12
N ILE A 84 -8.63 -14.77 69.11
CA ILE A 84 -8.16 -15.39 67.87
C ILE A 84 -6.91 -16.20 68.22
N GLU A 85 -7.08 -17.51 68.42
CA GLU A 85 -5.96 -18.44 68.28
C GLU A 85 -5.66 -18.54 66.77
N GLU A 86 -4.47 -18.08 66.38
CA GLU A 86 -3.88 -18.27 65.05
C GLU A 86 -3.70 -19.77 64.80
N SER A 87 -4.81 -20.40 64.42
CA SER A 87 -4.89 -21.77 63.98
C SER A 87 -4.28 -21.79 62.59
N GLY A 88 -3.03 -22.27 62.50
CA GLY A 88 -2.31 -22.44 61.25
C GLY A 88 -3.22 -23.03 60.17
N PHE A 89 -3.61 -22.18 59.22
CA PHE A 89 -4.41 -22.55 58.07
C PHE A 89 -3.57 -23.51 57.24
N LYS A 90 -3.72 -24.82 57.49
CA LYS A 90 -3.12 -25.87 56.67
C LYS A 90 -3.69 -25.68 55.28
N ARG A 91 -2.91 -25.05 54.39
CA ARG A 91 -3.20 -24.93 52.96
C ARG A 91 -3.72 -26.29 52.51
N SER A 92 -4.99 -26.35 52.09
CA SER A 92 -5.62 -27.59 51.65
C SER A 92 -4.72 -28.24 50.60
N LYS A 93 -4.56 -29.57 50.61
CA LYS A 93 -3.74 -30.29 49.60
C LYS A 93 -4.10 -29.89 48.17
N VAL A 94 -5.36 -29.52 47.94
CA VAL A 94 -5.89 -28.98 46.68
C VAL A 94 -5.24 -27.63 46.30
N ALA A 95 -5.03 -26.73 47.26
CA ALA A 95 -4.40 -25.43 47.01
C ALA A 95 -2.92 -25.59 46.60
N GLY A 96 -2.18 -26.51 47.23
CA GLY A 96 -0.80 -26.82 46.83
C GLY A 96 -0.70 -27.46 45.45
N GLN A 97 -1.65 -28.34 45.10
CA GLN A 97 -1.70 -28.94 43.76
C GLN A 97 -1.98 -27.89 42.68
N VAL A 98 -2.87 -26.93 42.96
CA VAL A 98 -3.18 -25.81 42.06
C VAL A 98 -1.98 -24.89 41.89
N GLU A 99 -1.26 -24.56 42.96
CA GLU A 99 -0.03 -23.75 42.88
C GLU A 99 1.02 -24.40 41.95
N VAL A 100 1.25 -25.71 42.10
CA VAL A 100 2.19 -26.45 41.23
C VAL A 100 1.73 -26.45 39.77
N CYS A 101 0.45 -26.69 39.50
CA CYS A 101 -0.10 -26.66 38.15
C CYS A 101 0.02 -25.27 37.52
N LEU A 102 -0.28 -24.20 38.27
CA LEU A 102 -0.13 -22.81 37.82
C LEU A 102 1.33 -22.49 37.51
N SER A 103 2.28 -22.86 38.36
CA SER A 103 3.71 -22.67 38.09
C SER A 103 4.17 -23.41 36.83
N SER A 104 3.69 -24.64 36.60
CA SER A 104 4.02 -25.39 35.37
C SER A 104 3.45 -24.74 34.10
N PHE A 105 2.25 -24.16 34.21
CA PHE A 105 1.63 -23.42 33.13
C PHE A 105 2.36 -22.10 32.85
N GLU A 106 2.75 -21.36 33.89
CA GLU A 106 3.55 -20.14 33.77
C GLU A 106 4.90 -20.40 33.09
N GLN A 107 5.57 -21.51 33.42
CA GLN A 107 6.80 -21.93 32.74
C GLN A 107 6.58 -22.23 31.25
N THR A 108 5.46 -22.90 30.92
CA THR A 108 5.10 -23.18 29.54
C THR A 108 4.84 -21.89 28.75
N LEU A 109 4.14 -20.92 29.35
CA LEU A 109 3.92 -19.60 28.74
C LEU A 109 5.24 -18.83 28.55
N GLN A 110 6.17 -18.92 29.51
CA GLN A 110 7.50 -18.33 29.37
C GLN A 110 8.26 -18.93 28.18
N HIS A 111 8.27 -20.27 28.06
CA HIS A 111 8.93 -20.96 26.96
C HIS A 111 8.32 -20.57 25.60
N LEU A 112 7.00 -20.60 25.48
CA LEU A 112 6.31 -20.22 24.23
C LEU A 112 6.58 -18.77 23.84
N ARG A 113 6.65 -17.87 24.84
CA ARG A 113 7.04 -16.47 24.61
C ARG A 113 8.47 -16.38 24.06
N GLU A 114 9.43 -17.08 24.67
CA GLU A 114 10.82 -17.08 24.24
C GLU A 114 10.97 -17.65 22.83
N GLU A 115 10.26 -18.73 22.51
CA GLU A 115 10.25 -19.36 21.19
C GLU A 115 9.68 -18.43 20.10
N VAL A 116 8.61 -17.71 20.42
CA VAL A 116 8.05 -16.68 19.53
C VAL A 116 9.06 -15.55 19.31
N TYR A 117 9.73 -15.06 20.35
CA TYR A 117 10.75 -14.02 20.20
C TYR A 117 11.97 -14.49 19.42
N ALA A 118 12.45 -15.70 19.69
CA ALA A 118 13.57 -16.31 18.99
C ALA A 118 13.30 -16.45 17.49
N THR A 119 12.02 -16.64 17.11
CA THR A 119 11.62 -16.71 15.70
C THR A 119 11.42 -15.33 15.08
N ILE A 120 10.74 -14.42 15.76
CA ILE A 120 10.36 -13.10 15.21
C ILE A 120 11.56 -12.17 15.07
N GLN A 121 12.48 -12.16 16.03
CA GLN A 121 13.61 -11.24 16.03
C GLN A 121 14.50 -11.37 14.77
N PRO A 122 15.02 -12.56 14.40
CA PRO A 122 15.87 -12.69 13.22
C PRO A 122 15.11 -12.39 11.93
N LEU A 123 13.83 -12.76 11.84
CA LEU A 123 12.98 -12.43 10.69
C LEU A 123 12.80 -10.92 10.54
N SER A 124 12.55 -10.21 11.65
CA SER A 124 12.44 -8.76 11.65
C SER A 124 13.75 -8.09 11.22
N GLN A 125 14.89 -8.60 11.67
CA GLN A 125 16.20 -8.09 11.27
C GLN A 125 16.48 -8.36 9.78
N ALA A 126 16.18 -9.57 9.30
CA ALA A 126 16.34 -9.93 7.90
C ALA A 126 15.47 -9.06 6.99
N ASN A 127 14.21 -8.81 7.38
CA ASN A 127 13.31 -7.94 6.63
C ASN A 127 13.84 -6.50 6.54
N LEU A 128 14.37 -5.95 7.64
CA LEU A 128 14.98 -4.62 7.63
C LEU A 128 16.17 -4.53 6.65
N MET A 129 17.03 -5.56 6.63
CA MET A 129 18.17 -5.62 5.70
C MET A 129 17.69 -5.73 4.24
N LEU A 130 16.67 -6.55 3.98
CA LEU A 130 16.08 -6.68 2.65
C LEU A 130 15.43 -5.37 2.17
N GLU A 131 14.74 -4.66 3.05
CA GLU A 131 14.16 -3.33 2.73
C GLU A 131 15.25 -2.31 2.36
N GLN A 132 16.36 -2.31 3.09
CA GLN A 132 17.52 -1.47 2.76
C GLN A 132 18.11 -1.82 1.40
N GLN A 133 18.31 -3.12 1.11
CA GLN A 133 18.82 -3.56 -0.18
C GLN A 133 17.88 -3.22 -1.34
N ILE A 134 16.57 -3.35 -1.15
CA ILE A 134 15.58 -2.97 -2.17
C ILE A 134 15.71 -1.48 -2.47
N LYS A 135 15.78 -0.64 -1.43
CA LYS A 135 15.94 0.81 -1.60
C LYS A 135 17.20 1.18 -2.37
N GLU A 136 18.34 0.59 -2.02
CA GLU A 136 19.60 0.81 -2.75
C GLU A 136 19.53 0.35 -4.21
N ARG A 137 18.85 -0.77 -4.47
CA ARG A 137 18.63 -1.27 -5.84
C ARG A 137 17.73 -0.34 -6.64
N ASP A 138 16.68 0.21 -6.05
CA ASP A 138 15.78 1.15 -6.71
C ASP A 138 16.51 2.44 -7.09
N GLU A 139 17.29 3.01 -6.16
CA GLU A 139 18.14 4.18 -6.42
C GLU A 139 19.16 3.89 -7.54
N ARG A 140 19.75 2.69 -7.57
CA ARG A 140 20.66 2.28 -8.64
C ARG A 140 19.96 2.12 -9.99
N ILE A 141 18.76 1.54 -10.01
CA ILE A 141 17.97 1.38 -11.23
C ILE A 141 17.61 2.75 -11.81
N GLU A 142 17.17 3.69 -10.98
CA GLU A 142 16.84 5.06 -11.42
C GLU A 142 18.06 5.75 -12.05
N ASN A 143 19.23 5.65 -11.41
CA ASN A 143 20.46 6.23 -11.94
C ASN A 143 20.89 5.61 -13.28
N LEU A 144 20.78 4.29 -13.41
CA LEU A 144 21.08 3.60 -14.67
C LEU A 144 20.10 3.98 -15.77
N GLN A 145 18.81 4.15 -15.46
CA GLN A 145 17.81 4.63 -16.42
C GLN A 145 18.14 6.02 -16.94
N LYS A 146 18.47 6.97 -16.05
CA LYS A 146 18.89 8.33 -16.44
C LYS A 146 20.13 8.31 -17.34
N MET A 147 21.11 7.45 -17.02
CA MET A 147 22.32 7.33 -17.83
C MET A 147 22.01 6.76 -19.23
N LEU A 148 21.17 5.72 -19.31
CA LEU A 148 20.75 5.14 -20.57
C LEU A 148 20.00 6.16 -21.44
N GLU A 149 19.08 6.93 -20.84
CA GLU A 149 18.36 7.99 -21.53
C GLU A 149 19.33 9.05 -22.09
N ASN A 150 20.28 9.52 -21.27
CA ASN A 150 21.29 10.48 -21.72
C ASN A 150 22.13 9.94 -22.89
N ILE A 151 22.59 8.68 -22.82
CA ILE A 151 23.37 8.06 -23.91
C ILE A 151 22.51 7.94 -25.18
N GLN A 152 21.24 7.57 -25.05
CA GLN A 152 20.32 7.49 -26.18
C GLN A 152 20.11 8.88 -26.82
N SER A 153 19.89 9.93 -26.03
CA SER A 153 19.76 11.30 -26.54
C SER A 153 21.02 11.76 -27.28
N GLN A 154 22.21 11.49 -26.73
CA GLN A 154 23.48 11.82 -27.37
C GLN A 154 23.67 11.06 -28.70
N LEU A 155 23.30 9.78 -28.73
CA LEU A 155 23.37 8.98 -29.94
C LEU A 155 22.44 9.53 -31.04
N GLN A 156 21.21 9.91 -30.69
CA GLN A 156 20.28 10.52 -31.64
C GLN A 156 20.80 11.86 -32.16
N ALA A 157 21.31 12.72 -31.27
CA ALA A 157 21.91 13.99 -31.66
C ALA A 157 23.10 13.80 -32.62
N SER A 158 23.95 12.78 -32.39
CA SER A 158 25.08 12.45 -33.27
C SER A 158 24.62 11.96 -34.65
N LYS A 159 23.60 11.09 -34.70
CA LYS A 159 23.01 10.62 -35.97
C LYS A 159 22.41 11.79 -36.76
N GLU A 160 21.69 12.67 -36.09
CA GLU A 160 21.09 13.84 -36.73
C GLU A 160 22.15 14.80 -37.26
N LYS A 161 23.22 15.05 -36.47
CA LYS A 161 24.33 15.89 -36.92
C LYS A 161 25.02 15.32 -38.16
N LYS A 162 25.23 14.01 -38.24
CA LYS A 162 25.78 13.35 -39.44
C LYS A 162 24.86 13.49 -40.65
N ARG A 163 23.55 13.31 -40.45
CA ARG A 163 22.54 13.52 -41.49
C ARG A 163 22.59 14.95 -42.02
N GLN A 164 22.59 15.94 -41.13
CA GLN A 164 22.66 17.36 -41.49
C GLN A 164 23.95 17.69 -42.25
N ALA A 165 25.10 17.18 -41.80
CA ALA A 165 26.37 17.38 -42.51
C ALA A 165 26.34 16.81 -43.94
N SER A 166 25.77 15.61 -44.12
CA SER A 166 25.63 15.01 -45.45
C SER A 166 24.69 15.80 -46.35
N ILE A 167 23.59 16.35 -45.81
CA ILE A 167 22.67 17.21 -46.56
C ILE A 167 23.38 18.50 -47.00
N VAL A 168 24.10 19.16 -46.10
CA VAL A 168 24.86 20.39 -46.40
C VAL A 168 25.91 20.13 -47.47
N GLU A 169 26.64 19.01 -47.39
CA GLU A 169 27.62 18.64 -48.41
C GLU A 169 26.96 18.42 -49.78
N LEU A 170 25.81 17.73 -49.82
CA LEU A 170 25.08 17.49 -51.06
C LEU A 170 24.53 18.79 -51.66
N ILE A 171 24.00 19.70 -50.84
CA ILE A 171 23.56 21.03 -51.28
C ILE A 171 24.75 21.80 -51.86
N GLY A 172 25.91 21.78 -51.19
CA GLY A 172 27.12 22.44 -51.69
C GLY A 172 27.60 21.90 -53.04
N LYS A 173 27.49 20.58 -53.28
CA LYS A 173 27.79 19.98 -54.59
C LYS A 173 26.81 20.43 -55.68
N HIS A 174 25.51 20.44 -55.38
CA HIS A 174 24.50 20.92 -56.32
C HIS A 174 24.69 22.40 -56.65
N GLN A 175 24.99 23.23 -55.65
CA GLN A 175 25.24 24.66 -55.83
C GLN A 175 26.40 24.91 -56.80
N LYS A 176 27.53 24.20 -56.61
CA LYS A 176 28.68 24.31 -57.53
C LYS A 176 28.37 23.83 -58.95
N CYS A 177 27.52 22.80 -59.09
CA CYS A 177 27.08 22.33 -60.40
C CYS A 177 26.23 23.39 -61.11
N LEU A 178 25.30 24.02 -60.39
CA LEU A 178 24.49 25.12 -60.92
C LEU A 178 25.36 26.30 -61.37
N GLU A 179 26.30 26.75 -60.53
CA GLU A 179 27.23 27.83 -60.88
C GLU A 179 28.05 27.51 -62.15
N SER A 180 28.49 26.26 -62.31
CA SER A 180 29.20 25.82 -63.51
C SER A 180 28.31 25.83 -64.77
N LEU A 181 27.04 25.42 -64.65
CA LEU A 181 26.09 25.42 -65.77
C LEU A 181 25.69 26.85 -66.15
N GLU A 182 25.52 27.73 -65.16
CA GLU A 182 25.26 29.16 -65.38
C GLU A 182 26.43 29.83 -66.12
N MET A 183 27.68 29.49 -65.76
CA MET A 183 28.86 29.97 -66.46
C MET A 183 28.92 29.50 -67.92
N GLN A 184 28.71 28.20 -68.17
CA GLN A 184 28.67 27.65 -69.53
C GLN A 184 27.56 28.28 -70.39
N LEU A 185 26.40 28.55 -69.78
CA LEU A 185 25.31 29.24 -70.46
C LEU A 185 25.69 30.69 -70.79
N GLY A 186 26.37 31.39 -69.88
CA GLY A 186 26.90 32.73 -70.14
C GLY A 186 27.92 32.77 -71.28
N GLU A 187 28.85 31.80 -71.32
CA GLU A 187 29.83 31.64 -72.40
C GLU A 187 29.14 31.39 -73.74
N ALA A 188 28.21 30.44 -73.80
CA ALA A 188 27.46 30.12 -75.01
C ALA A 188 26.61 31.31 -75.51
N MET A 189 25.99 32.07 -74.60
CA MET A 189 25.26 33.29 -74.96
C MET A 189 26.20 34.37 -75.52
N SER A 190 27.43 34.49 -75.00
CA SER A 190 28.43 35.40 -75.54
C SER A 190 28.88 34.98 -76.94
N GLU A 191 29.16 33.70 -77.16
CA GLU A 191 29.49 33.16 -78.50
C GLU A 191 28.34 33.34 -79.49
N GLN A 192 27.09 33.18 -79.04
CA GLN A 192 25.93 33.45 -79.88
C GLN A 192 25.84 34.92 -80.29
N ASN A 193 26.13 35.86 -79.37
CA ASN A 193 26.15 37.28 -79.67
C ASN A 193 27.26 37.63 -80.67
N THR A 194 28.48 37.13 -80.48
CA THR A 194 29.58 37.39 -81.44
C THR A 194 29.28 36.78 -82.81
N ALA A 195 28.68 35.59 -82.87
CA ALA A 195 28.21 34.99 -84.11
C ALA A 195 27.11 35.84 -84.77
N ALA A 196 26.15 36.37 -84.01
CA ALA A 196 25.09 37.24 -84.50
C ALA A 196 25.64 38.58 -85.04
N GLU A 197 26.62 39.18 -84.36
CA GLU A 197 27.35 40.37 -84.81
C GLU A 197 28.08 40.10 -86.13
N THR A 198 28.80 38.97 -86.22
CA THR A 198 29.51 38.56 -87.43
C THR A 198 28.55 38.37 -88.61
N ILE A 199 27.42 37.68 -88.38
CA ILE A 199 26.37 37.51 -89.41
C ILE A 199 25.81 38.87 -89.85
N SER A 200 25.60 39.79 -88.91
CA SER A 200 25.10 41.13 -89.22
C SER A 200 26.09 41.93 -90.07
N SER A 201 27.39 41.87 -89.76
CA SER A 201 28.45 42.47 -90.57
C SER A 201 28.47 41.89 -91.99
N LEU A 202 28.46 40.56 -92.11
CA LEU A 202 28.44 39.90 -93.43
C LEU A 202 27.20 40.28 -94.25
N ARG A 203 26.03 40.40 -93.62
CA ARG A 203 24.81 40.88 -94.28
C ARG A 203 24.93 42.31 -94.77
N GLN A 204 25.60 43.17 -94.00
CA GLN A 204 25.84 44.56 -94.39
C GLN A 204 26.77 44.62 -95.61
N ASP A 205 27.88 43.87 -95.61
CA ASP A 205 28.83 43.82 -96.73
C ASP A 205 28.15 43.32 -98.02
N ILE A 206 27.34 42.26 -97.93
CA ILE A 206 26.60 41.73 -99.10
C ILE A 206 25.62 42.76 -99.68
N ASN A 207 24.96 43.55 -98.84
CA ASN A 207 24.05 44.59 -99.32
C ASN A 207 24.84 45.72 -100.00
N ALA A 208 25.97 46.15 -99.43
CA ALA A 208 26.84 47.14 -100.04
C ALA A 208 27.34 46.69 -101.43
N ASP A 209 27.78 45.42 -101.55
CA ASP A 209 28.22 44.85 -102.84
C ASP A 209 27.10 44.85 -103.89
N LYS A 210 25.86 44.52 -103.48
CA LYS A 210 24.69 44.55 -104.38
C LYS A 210 24.34 45.96 -104.87
N ASP A 211 24.42 46.94 -103.98
CA ASP A 211 24.14 48.33 -104.31
C ASP A 211 25.21 48.88 -105.28
N SER A 212 26.49 48.52 -105.10
CA SER A 212 27.57 48.90 -106.03
C SER A 212 27.57 48.20 -107.39
N ASN A 213 26.81 47.11 -107.55
CA ASN A 213 26.66 46.38 -108.83
C ASN A 213 25.36 46.73 -109.58
N SER A 214 24.55 47.66 -109.05
CA SER A 214 23.27 48.08 -109.62
C SER A 214 23.28 49.52 -110.19
N ASP A 215 24.45 50.17 -110.26
CA ASP A 215 24.72 51.41 -111.02
C ASP A 215 25.40 51.08 -112.37
#